data_AF-A0A846BVG1-F1
#
_entry.id   AF-A0A846BVG1-F1
#
_cell.length_a   1.000
_cell.length_b   1.000
_cell.length_c   1.000
_cell.angle_alpha   90.00
_cell.angle_beta   90.00
_cell.angle_gamma   90.00
#
_symmetry.space_group_name_H-M   'P 1'
#
loop_
_entity.id
_entity.type
_entity.pdbx_description
1 polymer ?
#
loop_
_entity_poly.entity_id
_entity_poly.type
_entity_poly.pdbx_seq_one_letter_code
_entity_poly.pdbx_strand_id
1 'polypeptide(L)'
;MNENPSSGATLRPLSVGNVVSAGIRLYRTNSDVYLPLALVAYLWIFIPFYGWAKYYMISGLMSRLAFTELIEQPETVGTARARVKSKLWYFLCVGFQVGIRLLGVYLLGAIAIGLISGIFSSIDPILGAITIILSSIILIVFLIRFFSRFFVAEIPLAIEGNMTGGESVDRSWQLTEEAVGRIQMIAVIAFLVTLPLVALTGYLPNILFLVLAPDFAASGLATLISVLISLVGGILVLPFWQIIKAVVYYDLRSRQEGLDLQLRDRSL
;
A
#
# COMPACT_ATOMS: atom_id res chain seq x y z
N MET A 1 41.82 -60.99 -28.73
CA MET A 1 41.74 -60.44 -27.37
C MET A 1 40.71 -59.33 -27.39
N ASN A 2 39.61 -59.56 -26.67
CA ASN A 2 38.43 -58.71 -26.56
C ASN A 2 38.75 -57.49 -25.70
N GLU A 3 38.26 -56.30 -26.07
CA GLU A 3 37.60 -55.41 -25.11
C GLU A 3 36.33 -54.83 -25.74
N ASN A 4 35.26 -54.97 -24.95
CA ASN A 4 33.86 -54.76 -25.27
C ASN A 4 33.48 -53.35 -24.76
N PRO A 5 32.82 -52.48 -25.53
CA PRO A 5 32.29 -51.23 -24.98
C PRO A 5 31.13 -51.57 -24.05
N SER A 6 31.38 -51.43 -22.75
CA SER A 6 30.40 -51.65 -21.69
C SER A 6 29.24 -50.66 -21.81
N SER A 7 28.13 -51.23 -22.27
CA SER A 7 26.84 -51.16 -21.59
C SER A 7 26.32 -49.76 -21.28
N GLY A 8 25.43 -49.28 -22.17
CA GLY A 8 24.51 -48.21 -21.86
C GLY A 8 23.86 -48.46 -20.49
N ALA A 9 24.13 -47.56 -19.56
CA ALA A 9 23.54 -47.59 -18.22
C ALA A 9 22.02 -47.51 -18.38
N THR A 10 21.37 -48.67 -18.25
CA THR A 10 19.93 -48.77 -18.11
C THR A 10 19.51 -47.87 -16.96
N LEU A 11 18.73 -46.83 -17.26
CA LEU A 11 18.10 -45.92 -16.31
C LEU A 11 17.15 -46.72 -15.40
N ARG A 12 17.71 -47.42 -14.41
CA ARG A 12 16.96 -48.18 -13.42
C ARG A 12 16.22 -47.16 -12.54
N PRO A 13 14.89 -47.29 -12.34
CA PRO A 13 14.15 -46.32 -11.54
C PRO A 13 14.75 -46.25 -10.13
N LEU A 14 15.13 -45.04 -9.71
CA LEU A 14 15.77 -44.81 -8.43
C LEU A 14 14.78 -45.14 -7.29
N SER A 15 15.22 -45.93 -6.31
CA SER A 15 14.45 -46.14 -5.08
C SER A 15 14.39 -44.83 -4.28
N VAL A 16 13.33 -44.64 -3.47
CA VAL A 16 13.11 -43.40 -2.69
C VAL A 16 14.36 -43.02 -1.87
N GLY A 17 15.03 -43.99 -1.24
CA GLY A 17 16.26 -43.74 -0.48
C GLY A 17 17.43 -43.28 -1.36
N ASN A 18 17.61 -43.88 -2.53
CA ASN A 18 18.68 -43.51 -3.46
C ASN A 18 18.47 -42.10 -4.04
N VAL A 19 17.22 -41.69 -4.28
CA VAL A 19 16.89 -40.31 -4.73
C VAL A 19 17.32 -39.29 -3.69
N VAL A 20 16.96 -39.50 -2.42
CA VAL A 20 17.27 -38.55 -1.34
C VAL A 20 18.77 -38.48 -1.07
N SER A 21 19.47 -39.63 -1.00
CA SER A 21 20.92 -39.65 -0.79
C SER A 21 21.68 -39.01 -1.95
N ALA A 22 21.26 -39.25 -3.19
CA ALA A 22 21.83 -38.60 -4.36
C ALA A 22 21.58 -37.08 -4.34
N GLY A 23 20.37 -36.65 -3.99
CA GLY A 23 20.00 -35.24 -3.85
C GLY A 23 20.84 -34.50 -2.80
N ILE A 24 20.99 -35.09 -1.61
CA ILE A 24 21.84 -34.53 -0.54
C ILE A 24 23.30 -34.45 -0.98
N ARG A 25 23.81 -35.50 -1.63
CA ARG A 25 25.18 -35.52 -2.15
C ARG A 25 25.39 -34.40 -3.17
N LEU A 26 24.49 -34.28 -4.16
CA LEU A 26 24.55 -33.23 -5.18
C LEU A 26 24.47 -31.82 -4.59
N TYR A 27 23.56 -31.61 -3.64
CA TYR A 27 23.40 -30.33 -2.94
C TYR A 27 24.67 -29.93 -2.19
N ARG A 28 25.30 -30.88 -1.48
CA ARG A 28 26.55 -30.63 -0.76
C ARG A 28 27.75 -30.43 -1.67
N THR A 29 27.84 -31.18 -2.78
CA THR A 29 28.97 -31.08 -3.71
C THR A 29 28.96 -29.79 -4.52
N ASN A 30 27.79 -29.21 -4.80
CA ASN A 30 27.67 -27.99 -5.60
C ASN A 30 26.93 -26.88 -4.84
N SER A 31 27.09 -26.82 -3.51
CA SER A 31 26.45 -25.81 -2.66
C SER A 31 26.76 -24.38 -3.14
N ASP A 32 27.98 -24.19 -3.63
CA ASP A 32 28.53 -22.90 -4.03
C ASP A 32 27.86 -22.34 -5.29
N VAL A 33 27.19 -23.21 -6.07
CA VAL A 33 26.42 -22.84 -7.25
C VAL A 33 24.92 -22.78 -6.93
N TYR A 34 24.40 -23.79 -6.22
CA TYR A 34 22.96 -23.88 -5.94
C TYR A 34 22.46 -22.82 -4.96
N LEU A 35 23.26 -22.46 -3.95
CA LEU A 35 22.84 -21.45 -2.96
C LEU A 35 22.70 -20.05 -3.58
N PRO A 36 23.65 -19.53 -4.37
CA PRO A 36 23.45 -18.26 -5.07
C PRO A 36 22.27 -18.28 -6.05
N LEU A 37 22.07 -19.38 -6.79
CA LEU A 37 20.96 -19.51 -7.72
C LEU A 37 19.61 -19.48 -6.98
N ALA A 38 19.51 -20.22 -5.87
CA ALA A 38 18.34 -20.21 -5.02
C ALA A 38 18.10 -18.81 -4.45
N LEU A 39 19.14 -18.13 -3.99
CA LEU A 39 19.05 -16.76 -3.48
C LEU A 39 18.49 -15.81 -4.56
N VAL A 40 19.01 -15.85 -5.79
CA VAL A 40 18.48 -15.06 -6.91
C VAL A 40 17.01 -15.42 -7.17
N ALA A 41 16.64 -16.69 -7.18
CA ALA A 41 15.25 -17.12 -7.37
C ALA A 41 14.33 -16.57 -6.26
N TYR A 42 14.77 -16.60 -5.01
CA TYR A 42 14.03 -16.01 -3.89
C TYR A 42 13.98 -14.47 -3.97
N LEU A 43 14.99 -13.80 -4.56
CA LEU A 43 14.95 -12.36 -4.80
C LEU A 43 13.83 -11.96 -5.78
N TRP A 44 13.47 -12.81 -6.75
CA TRP A 44 12.34 -12.56 -7.65
C TRP A 44 10.98 -12.53 -6.92
N ILE A 45 10.85 -13.22 -5.77
CA ILE A 45 9.65 -13.17 -4.93
C ILE A 45 9.42 -11.76 -4.36
N PHE A 46 10.48 -10.95 -4.22
CA PHE A 46 10.37 -9.59 -3.70
C PHE A 46 9.94 -8.54 -4.74
N ILE A 47 9.73 -8.90 -6.02
CA ILE A 47 9.37 -7.93 -7.06
C ILE A 47 8.05 -7.16 -6.77
N PRO A 48 6.98 -7.80 -6.27
CA PRO A 48 5.79 -7.08 -5.83
C PRO A 48 6.10 -6.09 -4.70
N PHE A 49 6.89 -6.51 -3.71
CA PHE A 49 7.30 -5.66 -2.59
C PHE A 49 8.16 -4.48 -3.02
N TYR A 50 9.07 -4.70 -3.97
CA TYR A 50 9.88 -3.63 -4.56
C TYR A 50 9.00 -2.64 -5.34
N GLY A 51 8.03 -3.14 -6.12
CA GLY A 51 7.05 -2.32 -6.82
C GLY A 51 6.23 -1.44 -5.88
N TRP A 52 5.74 -2.02 -4.78
CA TRP A 52 5.02 -1.28 -3.74
C TRP A 52 5.91 -0.24 -3.05
N ALA A 53 7.14 -0.60 -2.69
CA ALA A 53 8.10 0.33 -2.12
C ALA A 53 8.36 1.52 -3.06
N LYS A 54 8.53 1.24 -4.35
CA LYS A 54 8.69 2.27 -5.39
C LYS A 54 7.47 3.16 -5.52
N TYR A 55 6.27 2.57 -5.49
CA TYR A 55 5.01 3.32 -5.52
C TYR A 55 4.93 4.31 -4.35
N TYR A 56 5.11 3.84 -3.10
CA TYR A 56 5.07 4.70 -1.92
C TYR A 56 6.19 5.76 -1.87
N MET A 57 7.38 5.41 -2.35
CA MET A 57 8.49 6.35 -2.45
C MET A 57 8.20 7.46 -3.48
N ILE A 58 7.59 7.12 -4.63
CA ILE A 58 7.23 8.09 -5.67
C ILE A 58 6.05 8.95 -5.23
N SER A 59 5.07 8.41 -4.51
CA SER A 59 3.99 9.20 -3.90
C SER A 59 4.55 10.21 -2.89
N GLY A 60 5.40 9.76 -1.96
CA GLY A 60 6.10 10.65 -1.04
C GLY A 60 6.96 11.71 -1.72
N LEU A 61 7.61 11.38 -2.85
CA LEU A 61 8.35 12.34 -3.67
C LEU A 61 7.45 13.46 -4.23
N MET A 62 6.25 13.13 -4.72
CA MET A 62 5.28 14.13 -5.18
C MET A 62 4.86 15.06 -4.03
N SER A 63 4.58 14.49 -2.86
CA SER A 63 4.27 15.27 -1.66
C SER A 63 5.42 16.18 -1.24
N ARG A 64 6.67 15.72 -1.31
CA ARG A 64 7.86 16.54 -1.02
C ARG A 64 7.96 17.72 -1.98
N LEU A 65 7.84 17.49 -3.29
CA LEU A 65 7.93 18.55 -4.30
C LEU A 65 6.85 19.62 -4.08
N ALA A 66 5.61 19.18 -3.82
CA ALA A 66 4.51 20.08 -3.50
C ALA A 66 4.77 20.88 -2.21
N PHE A 67 5.30 20.23 -1.17
CA PHE A 67 5.65 20.92 0.08
C PHE A 67 6.79 21.94 -0.11
N THR A 68 7.83 21.60 -0.87
CA THR A 68 8.95 22.51 -1.15
C THR A 68 8.52 23.73 -1.94
N GLU A 69 7.52 23.58 -2.81
CA GLU A 69 6.87 24.71 -3.50
C GLU A 69 6.11 25.61 -2.52
N LEU A 70 5.37 25.03 -1.55
CA LEU A 70 4.61 25.79 -0.55
C LEU A 70 5.49 26.63 0.39
N ILE A 71 6.71 26.18 0.68
CA ILE A 71 7.68 26.92 1.50
C ILE A 71 8.57 27.86 0.67
N GLU A 72 8.24 28.09 -0.60
CA GLU A 72 9.00 28.93 -1.55
C GLU A 72 10.47 28.49 -1.74
N GLN A 73 10.77 27.20 -1.58
CA GLN A 73 12.10 26.63 -1.77
C GLN A 73 12.04 25.47 -2.78
N PRO A 74 11.74 25.73 -4.06
CA PRO A 74 11.50 24.69 -5.05
C PRO A 74 12.72 23.78 -5.24
N GLU A 75 12.53 22.48 -5.08
CA GLU A 75 13.56 21.47 -5.36
C GLU A 75 13.40 20.87 -6.75
N THR A 76 14.51 20.63 -7.46
CA THR A 76 14.45 19.88 -8.71
C THR A 76 14.04 18.42 -8.47
N VAL A 77 13.36 17.82 -9.43
CA VAL A 77 12.94 16.40 -9.34
C VAL A 77 14.14 15.46 -9.11
N GLY A 78 15.30 15.78 -9.70
CA GLY A 78 16.52 14.98 -9.55
C GLY A 78 17.08 15.01 -8.12
N THR A 79 17.20 16.20 -7.53
CA THR A 79 17.70 16.38 -6.16
C THR A 79 16.74 15.79 -5.13
N ALA A 80 15.44 16.02 -5.29
CA ALA A 80 14.41 15.44 -4.42
C ALA A 80 14.41 13.90 -4.49
N ARG A 81 14.49 13.34 -5.71
CA ARG A 81 14.56 11.88 -5.90
C ARG A 81 15.80 11.27 -5.26
N ALA A 82 16.97 11.91 -5.36
CA ALA A 82 18.19 11.41 -4.76
C ALA A 82 18.07 11.29 -3.22
N ARG A 83 17.43 12.28 -2.57
CA ARG A 83 17.19 12.28 -1.12
C ARG A 83 16.19 11.21 -0.67
N VAL A 84 15.13 10.99 -1.43
CA VAL A 84 14.07 10.03 -1.08
C VAL A 84 14.47 8.58 -1.42
N LYS A 85 15.32 8.36 -2.45
CA LYS A 85 15.73 7.03 -2.92
C LYS A 85 16.45 6.20 -1.85
N SER A 86 17.24 6.81 -0.97
CA SER A 86 17.92 6.10 0.13
C SER A 86 16.92 5.53 1.14
N LYS A 87 15.69 6.06 1.18
CA LYS A 87 14.63 5.67 2.12
C LYS A 87 13.59 4.71 1.53
N LEU A 88 13.84 4.11 0.36
CA LEU A 88 12.89 3.25 -0.38
C LEU A 88 12.17 2.23 0.53
N TRP A 89 12.93 1.50 1.36
CA TRP A 89 12.37 0.45 2.22
C TRP A 89 11.60 1.02 3.41
N TYR A 90 11.96 2.20 3.91
CA TYR A 90 11.21 2.85 4.98
C TYR A 90 9.81 3.28 4.51
N PHE A 91 9.63 3.67 3.25
CA PHE A 91 8.30 3.92 2.68
C PHE A 91 7.42 2.68 2.69
N LEU A 92 7.99 1.52 2.35
CA LEU A 92 7.30 0.25 2.44
C LEU A 92 6.95 -0.09 3.90
N CYS A 93 7.87 0.14 4.83
CA CYS A 93 7.60 -0.03 6.26
C CYS A 93 6.45 0.84 6.74
N VAL A 94 6.38 2.13 6.35
CA VAL A 94 5.25 3.02 6.67
C VAL A 94 3.94 2.45 6.14
N GLY A 95 3.92 2.01 4.87
CA GLY A 95 2.75 1.41 4.25
C GLY A 95 2.24 0.18 5.02
N PHE A 96 3.13 -0.76 5.36
CA PHE A 96 2.76 -1.93 6.16
C PHE A 96 2.34 -1.59 7.57
N GLN A 97 3.03 -0.64 8.20
CA GLN A 97 2.72 -0.19 9.56
C GLN A 97 1.35 0.45 9.68
N VAL A 98 0.95 1.27 8.71
CA VAL A 98 -0.41 1.83 8.66
C VAL A 98 -1.41 0.73 8.30
N GLY A 99 -1.09 -0.10 7.32
CA GLY A 99 -1.93 -1.22 6.88
C GLY A 99 -2.27 -2.21 7.99
N ILE A 100 -1.28 -2.65 8.77
CA ILE A 100 -1.48 -3.62 9.85
C ILE A 100 -2.29 -3.05 11.02
N ARG A 101 -2.12 -1.75 11.33
CA ARG A 101 -2.93 -1.08 12.36
C ARG A 101 -4.39 -0.96 11.92
N LEU A 102 -4.64 -0.58 10.67
CA LEU A 102 -5.99 -0.51 10.10
C LEU A 102 -6.65 -1.89 10.03
N LEU A 103 -5.90 -2.89 9.56
CA LEU A 103 -6.36 -4.28 9.48
C LEU A 103 -6.66 -4.84 10.88
N GLY A 104 -5.81 -4.58 11.86
CA GLY A 104 -6.04 -4.99 13.25
C GLY A 104 -7.33 -4.41 13.81
N VAL A 105 -7.56 -3.10 13.65
CA VAL A 105 -8.81 -2.43 14.07
C VAL A 105 -10.02 -2.99 13.33
N TYR A 106 -9.91 -3.19 12.01
CA TYR A 106 -11.00 -3.77 11.21
C TYR A 106 -11.37 -5.17 11.67
N LEU A 107 -10.37 -6.05 11.89
CA LEU A 107 -10.62 -7.43 12.33
C LEU A 107 -11.24 -7.47 13.73
N LEU A 108 -10.72 -6.68 14.67
CA LEU A 108 -11.31 -6.58 16.02
C LEU A 108 -12.74 -6.07 15.97
N GLY A 109 -13.00 -5.03 15.16
CA GLY A 109 -14.34 -4.51 14.92
C GLY A 109 -15.28 -5.55 14.31
N ALA A 110 -14.83 -6.27 13.27
CA ALA A 110 -15.61 -7.30 12.60
C ALA A 110 -15.95 -8.48 13.54
N ILE A 111 -15.00 -8.90 14.38
CA ILE A 111 -15.24 -9.91 15.42
C ILE A 111 -16.28 -9.41 16.42
N ALA A 112 -16.16 -8.17 16.90
CA ALA A 112 -17.12 -7.58 17.83
C ALA A 112 -18.53 -7.51 17.22
N ILE A 113 -18.63 -7.09 15.95
CA ILE A 113 -19.91 -7.09 15.22
C ILE A 113 -20.49 -8.51 15.13
N GLY A 114 -19.68 -9.49 14.76
CA GLY A 114 -20.10 -10.90 14.65
C GLY A 114 -20.62 -11.46 15.97
N LEU A 115 -19.94 -11.17 17.08
CA LEU A 115 -20.37 -11.61 18.41
C LEU A 115 -21.68 -10.94 18.84
N ILE A 116 -21.75 -9.60 18.73
CA ILE A 116 -22.94 -8.84 19.13
C ILE A 116 -24.13 -9.26 18.28
N SER A 117 -23.98 -9.27 16.95
CA SER A 117 -25.06 -9.68 16.04
C SER A 117 -25.48 -11.14 16.23
N GLY A 118 -24.55 -12.05 16.52
CA GLY A 118 -24.86 -13.44 16.85
C GLY A 118 -25.81 -13.56 18.05
N ILE A 119 -25.60 -12.78 19.10
CA ILE A 119 -26.46 -12.75 20.29
C ILE A 119 -27.86 -12.23 19.92
N PHE A 120 -27.96 -11.08 19.25
CA PHE A 120 -29.25 -10.50 18.88
C PHE A 120 -30.02 -11.34 17.86
N SER A 121 -29.32 -11.99 16.92
CA SER A 121 -29.92 -12.88 15.93
C SER A 121 -30.51 -14.16 16.55
N SER A 122 -30.00 -14.58 17.71
CA SER A 122 -30.54 -15.72 18.46
C SER A 122 -31.87 -15.38 19.15
N ILE A 123 -32.17 -14.10 19.36
CA ILE A 123 -33.44 -13.62 19.91
C ILE A 123 -34.43 -13.37 18.77
N ASP A 124 -34.03 -12.59 17.77
CA ASP A 124 -34.81 -12.28 16.58
C ASP A 124 -33.87 -12.02 15.39
N PRO A 125 -34.00 -12.76 14.26
CA PRO A 125 -33.20 -12.55 13.06
C PRO A 125 -33.23 -11.10 12.53
N ILE A 126 -34.36 -10.40 12.65
CA ILE A 126 -34.50 -9.00 12.19
C ILE A 126 -33.68 -8.07 13.08
N LEU A 127 -33.72 -8.27 14.40
CA LEU A 127 -32.88 -7.52 15.35
C LEU A 127 -31.39 -7.78 15.10
N GLY A 128 -31.01 -9.03 14.80
CA GLY A 128 -29.66 -9.38 14.38
C GLY A 128 -29.20 -8.60 13.14
N ALA A 129 -30.04 -8.54 12.10
CA ALA A 129 -29.74 -7.81 10.87
C ALA A 129 -29.58 -6.29 11.09
N ILE A 130 -30.50 -5.67 11.85
CA ILE A 130 -30.41 -4.24 12.20
C ILE A 130 -29.11 -3.96 12.97
N THR A 131 -28.75 -4.83 13.91
CA THR A 131 -27.52 -4.71 14.69
C THR A 131 -26.27 -4.75 13.81
N ILE A 132 -26.22 -5.66 12.83
CA ILE A 132 -25.11 -5.72 11.86
C ILE A 132 -24.96 -4.39 11.12
N ILE A 133 -26.07 -3.83 10.60
CA ILE A 133 -26.04 -2.58 9.84
C ILE A 133 -25.54 -1.43 10.72
N LEU A 134 -26.13 -1.26 11.90
CA LEU A 134 -25.77 -0.17 12.81
C LEU A 134 -24.32 -0.27 13.29
N SER A 135 -23.89 -1.45 13.73
CA SER A 135 -22.51 -1.64 14.18
C SER A 135 -21.49 -1.50 13.04
N SER A 136 -21.85 -1.88 11.81
CA SER A 136 -21.02 -1.65 10.63
C SER A 136 -20.86 -0.16 10.32
N ILE A 137 -21.93 0.63 10.41
CA ILE A 137 -21.86 2.09 10.25
C ILE A 137 -20.93 2.70 11.31
N ILE A 138 -21.06 2.27 12.57
CA ILE A 138 -20.19 2.73 13.67
C ILE A 138 -18.72 2.37 13.38
N LEU A 139 -18.44 1.14 12.94
CA LEU A 139 -17.10 0.71 12.59
C LEU A 139 -16.52 1.51 11.41
N ILE A 140 -17.33 1.79 10.39
CA ILE A 140 -16.90 2.61 9.25
C ILE A 140 -16.55 4.03 9.71
N VAL A 141 -17.41 4.68 10.50
CA VAL A 141 -17.13 6.02 11.05
C VAL A 141 -15.86 6.01 11.92
N PHE A 142 -15.70 4.98 12.75
CA PHE A 142 -14.50 4.80 13.57
C PHE A 142 -13.24 4.63 12.70
N LEU A 143 -13.28 3.78 11.67
CA LEU A 143 -12.17 3.56 10.75
C LEU A 143 -11.79 4.83 10.00
N ILE A 144 -12.76 5.64 9.56
CA ILE A 144 -12.49 6.93 8.90
C ILE A 144 -11.81 7.91 9.88
N ARG A 145 -12.24 7.96 11.15
CA ARG A 145 -11.59 8.78 12.21
C ARG A 145 -10.21 8.26 12.58
N PHE A 146 -10.01 6.96 12.54
CA PHE A 146 -8.73 6.34 12.83
C PHE A 146 -7.74 6.54 11.68
N PHE A 147 -8.20 6.40 10.43
CA PHE A 147 -7.39 6.60 9.22
C PHE A 147 -6.84 8.02 9.11
N SER A 148 -7.61 9.05 9.52
CA SER A 148 -7.12 10.44 9.46
C SER A 148 -5.84 10.66 10.25
N ARG A 149 -5.56 9.83 11.26
CA ARG A 149 -4.32 9.90 12.05
C ARG A 149 -3.07 9.55 11.26
N PHE A 150 -3.24 8.78 10.19
CA PHE A 150 -2.17 8.30 9.32
C PHE A 150 -2.20 8.96 7.94
N PHE A 151 -3.08 9.95 7.72
CA PHE A 151 -3.30 10.57 6.42
C PHE A 151 -2.01 11.14 5.80
N VAL A 152 -1.14 11.70 6.65
CA VAL A 152 0.14 12.32 6.26
C VAL A 152 1.35 11.43 6.59
N ALA A 153 1.17 10.16 6.95
CA ALA A 153 2.26 9.31 7.47
C ALA A 153 3.46 9.12 6.54
N GLU A 154 3.28 9.25 5.22
CA GLU A 154 4.37 9.16 4.23
C GLU A 154 5.19 10.46 4.08
N ILE A 155 4.65 11.59 4.55
CA ILE A 155 5.17 12.92 4.29
C ILE A 155 6.35 13.29 5.19
N PRO A 156 6.31 13.10 6.52
CA PRO A 156 7.47 13.35 7.38
C PRO A 156 8.69 12.59 6.89
N LEU A 157 8.55 11.31 6.52
CA LEU A 157 9.63 10.51 5.95
C LEU A 157 10.24 11.12 4.68
N ALA A 158 9.40 11.69 3.81
CA ALA A 158 9.84 12.29 2.55
C ALA A 158 10.53 13.65 2.76
N ILE A 159 10.09 14.43 3.75
CA ILE A 159 10.52 15.82 3.96
C ILE A 159 11.64 15.92 5.00
N GLU A 160 11.41 15.36 6.17
CA GLU A 160 12.28 15.47 7.34
C GLU A 160 13.51 14.56 7.16
N GLY A 161 14.68 15.04 7.58
CA GLY A 161 15.94 14.31 7.47
C GLY A 161 16.03 13.18 8.50
N ASN A 162 16.72 12.08 8.15
CA ASN A 162 17.13 11.02 9.09
C ASN A 162 16.01 10.38 9.94
N MET A 163 14.80 10.24 9.40
CA MET A 163 13.72 9.51 10.06
C MET A 163 13.56 8.08 9.53
N THR A 164 13.19 7.18 10.42
CA THR A 164 12.73 5.82 10.14
C THR A 164 11.23 5.79 9.82
N GLY A 165 10.74 4.64 9.32
CA GLY A 165 9.32 4.48 9.02
C GLY A 165 8.40 4.57 10.24
N GLY A 166 8.85 4.07 11.40
CA GLY A 166 8.10 4.14 12.66
C GLY A 166 7.92 5.57 13.14
N GLU A 167 9.02 6.31 13.20
CA GLU A 167 9.01 7.72 13.62
C GLU A 167 8.11 8.57 12.72
N SER A 168 8.06 8.29 11.41
CA SER A 168 7.16 9.01 10.49
C SER A 168 5.68 8.76 10.79
N VAL A 169 5.31 7.54 11.19
CA VAL A 169 3.94 7.19 11.57
C VAL A 169 3.56 7.87 12.89
N ASP A 170 4.45 7.81 13.89
CA ASP A 170 4.23 8.44 15.19
C ASP A 170 4.14 9.97 15.07
N ARG A 171 4.98 10.55 14.20
CA ARG A 171 4.94 11.97 13.85
C ARG A 171 3.60 12.37 13.22
N SER A 172 3.07 11.57 12.29
CA SER A 172 1.74 11.80 11.72
C SER A 172 0.65 11.74 12.79
N TRP A 173 0.75 10.79 13.73
CA TRP A 173 -0.23 10.67 14.81
C TRP A 173 -0.29 11.91 15.70
N GLN A 174 0.87 12.43 16.10
CA GLN A 174 1.00 13.65 16.90
C GLN A 174 0.46 14.87 16.14
N LEU A 175 0.89 15.06 14.89
CA LEU A 175 0.49 16.21 14.09
C LEU A 175 -1.02 16.27 13.84
N THR A 176 -1.67 15.12 13.69
CA THR A 176 -3.09 15.04 13.32
C THR A 176 -4.05 15.08 14.51
N GLU A 177 -3.55 15.19 15.74
CA GLU A 177 -4.34 14.95 16.95
C GLU A 177 -5.55 15.87 17.12
N GLU A 178 -5.33 17.16 16.95
CA GLU A 178 -6.35 18.19 17.09
C GLU A 178 -7.09 18.48 15.76
N ALA A 179 -6.62 17.90 14.65
CA ALA A 179 -7.07 18.23 13.30
C ALA A 179 -7.91 17.14 12.62
N VAL A 180 -8.30 16.08 13.34
CA VAL A 180 -9.06 14.93 12.79
C VAL A 180 -10.28 15.39 11.98
N GLY A 181 -11.13 16.25 12.54
CA GLY A 181 -12.33 16.73 11.86
C GLY A 181 -12.03 17.55 10.60
N ARG A 182 -10.98 18.38 10.64
CA ARG A 182 -10.53 19.18 9.48
C ARG A 182 -10.00 18.28 8.37
N ILE A 183 -9.16 17.31 8.71
CA ILE A 183 -8.61 16.34 7.75
C ILE A 183 -9.73 15.54 7.09
N GLN A 184 -10.75 15.13 7.85
CA GLN A 184 -11.92 14.45 7.28
C GLN A 184 -12.70 15.32 6.30
N MET A 185 -12.96 16.58 6.64
CA MET A 185 -13.65 17.50 5.74
C MET A 185 -12.86 17.73 4.44
N ILE A 186 -11.54 17.93 4.55
CA ILE A 186 -10.64 18.06 3.39
C ILE A 186 -10.68 16.77 2.56
N ALA A 187 -10.60 15.60 3.19
CA ALA A 187 -10.65 14.31 2.50
C ALA A 187 -11.98 14.08 1.79
N VAL A 188 -13.10 14.48 2.38
CA VAL A 188 -14.43 14.40 1.74
C VAL A 188 -14.50 15.32 0.53
N ILE A 189 -14.06 16.57 0.65
CA ILE A 189 -14.05 17.52 -0.48
C ILE A 189 -13.14 17.00 -1.59
N ALA A 190 -11.93 16.54 -1.25
CA ALA A 190 -11.00 15.95 -2.21
C ALA A 190 -11.61 14.71 -2.90
N PHE A 191 -12.28 13.84 -2.15
CA PHE A 191 -12.96 12.68 -2.70
C PHE A 191 -14.06 13.09 -3.69
N LEU A 192 -14.92 14.05 -3.31
CA LEU A 192 -15.98 14.57 -4.18
C LEU A 192 -15.43 15.16 -5.49
N VAL A 193 -14.30 15.88 -5.44
CA VAL A 193 -13.63 16.40 -6.63
C VAL A 193 -13.14 15.27 -7.54
N THR A 194 -12.63 14.18 -6.98
CA THR A 194 -12.16 13.03 -7.76
C THR A 194 -13.27 12.08 -8.22
N LEU A 195 -14.47 12.20 -7.65
CA LEU A 195 -15.59 11.27 -7.85
C LEU A 195 -15.98 11.12 -9.33
N PRO A 196 -16.17 12.19 -10.14
CA PRO A 196 -16.50 12.04 -11.55
C PRO A 196 -15.47 11.22 -12.32
N LEU A 197 -14.19 11.45 -12.02
CA LEU A 197 -13.10 10.74 -12.68
C LEU A 197 -13.05 9.28 -12.28
N VAL A 198 -13.21 8.96 -10.99
CA VAL A 198 -13.27 7.58 -10.49
C VAL A 198 -14.53 6.86 -11.01
N ALA A 199 -15.66 7.56 -11.11
CA ALA A 199 -16.88 7.03 -11.73
C ALA A 199 -16.65 6.64 -13.18
N LEU A 200 -16.09 7.55 -13.98
CA LEU A 200 -15.82 7.32 -15.41
C LEU A 200 -14.80 6.21 -15.66
N THR A 201 -13.78 6.09 -14.81
CA THR A 201 -12.64 5.18 -15.06
C THR A 201 -12.71 3.86 -14.30
N GLY A 202 -13.34 3.83 -13.12
CA GLY A 202 -13.40 2.65 -12.26
C GLY A 202 -14.74 1.92 -12.30
N TYR A 203 -15.86 2.65 -12.33
CA TYR A 203 -17.19 2.04 -12.17
C TYR A 203 -17.98 1.94 -13.48
N LEU A 204 -18.00 3.02 -14.27
CA LEU A 204 -18.81 3.10 -15.48
C LEU A 204 -18.49 2.01 -16.52
N PRO A 205 -17.22 1.66 -16.82
CA PRO A 205 -16.94 0.59 -17.78
C PRO A 205 -17.52 -0.76 -17.33
N ASN A 206 -17.41 -1.09 -16.05
CA ASN A 206 -17.94 -2.33 -15.49
C ASN A 206 -19.47 -2.39 -15.55
N ILE A 207 -20.14 -1.28 -15.25
CA ILE A 207 -21.60 -1.18 -15.36
C ILE A 207 -22.04 -1.29 -16.82
N LEU A 208 -21.35 -0.60 -17.74
CA LEU A 208 -21.67 -0.64 -19.17
C LEU A 208 -21.48 -2.04 -19.75
N PHE A 209 -20.40 -2.73 -19.41
CA PHE A 209 -20.21 -4.11 -19.84
C PHE A 209 -21.31 -5.02 -19.29
N LEU A 210 -21.64 -4.90 -18.00
CA LEU A 210 -22.70 -5.70 -17.37
C LEU A 210 -24.07 -5.51 -18.03
N VAL A 211 -24.40 -4.28 -18.47
CA VAL A 211 -25.70 -3.96 -19.07
C VAL A 211 -25.75 -4.24 -20.57
N LEU A 212 -24.72 -3.83 -21.32
CA LEU A 212 -24.73 -3.86 -22.78
C LEU A 212 -24.20 -5.17 -23.37
N ALA A 213 -23.32 -5.87 -22.65
CA ALA A 213 -22.70 -7.10 -23.11
C ALA A 213 -22.36 -8.03 -21.92
N PRO A 214 -23.37 -8.62 -21.25
CA PRO A 214 -23.16 -9.43 -20.04
C PRO A 214 -22.15 -10.57 -20.22
N ASP A 215 -22.19 -11.25 -21.37
CA ASP A 215 -21.26 -12.34 -21.71
C ASP A 215 -19.81 -11.83 -21.83
N PHE A 216 -19.63 -10.63 -22.39
CA PHE A 216 -18.33 -9.98 -22.46
C PHE A 216 -17.88 -9.52 -21.07
N ALA A 217 -18.78 -9.02 -20.22
CA ALA A 217 -18.45 -8.54 -18.88
C ALA A 217 -17.81 -9.63 -18.00
N ALA A 218 -18.24 -10.88 -18.16
CA ALA A 218 -17.67 -12.03 -17.47
C ALA A 218 -16.32 -12.50 -18.06
N SER A 219 -15.89 -11.94 -19.19
CA SER A 219 -14.65 -12.32 -19.85
C SER A 219 -13.41 -11.72 -19.18
N GLY A 220 -12.30 -12.47 -19.27
CA GLY A 220 -10.99 -11.95 -18.84
C GLY A 220 -10.54 -10.72 -19.63
N LEU A 221 -10.97 -10.58 -20.90
CA LEU A 221 -10.66 -9.42 -21.72
C LEU A 221 -11.36 -8.15 -21.22
N ALA A 222 -12.65 -8.22 -20.86
CA ALA A 222 -13.36 -7.09 -20.28
C ALA A 222 -12.74 -6.67 -18.95
N THR A 223 -12.37 -7.65 -18.11
CA THR A 223 -11.68 -7.38 -16.84
C THR A 223 -10.33 -6.69 -17.09
N LEU A 224 -9.55 -7.16 -18.05
CA LEU A 224 -8.28 -6.54 -18.43
C LEU A 224 -8.47 -5.09 -18.88
N ILE A 225 -9.47 -4.83 -19.74
CA ILE A 225 -9.80 -3.48 -20.20
C ILE A 225 -10.21 -2.59 -19.02
N SER A 226 -11.10 -3.06 -18.14
CA SER A 226 -11.51 -2.32 -16.94
C SER A 226 -10.31 -1.99 -16.04
N VAL A 227 -9.38 -2.93 -15.85
CA VAL A 227 -8.15 -2.69 -15.08
C VAL A 227 -7.30 -1.61 -15.75
N LEU A 228 -7.08 -1.68 -17.06
CA LEU A 228 -6.30 -0.66 -17.79
C LEU A 228 -6.93 0.73 -17.69
N ILE A 229 -8.25 0.85 -17.83
CA ILE A 229 -8.96 2.13 -17.67
C ILE A 229 -8.84 2.63 -16.22
N SER A 230 -8.97 1.75 -15.23
CA SER A 230 -8.81 2.09 -13.82
C SER A 230 -7.38 2.58 -13.50
N LEU A 231 -6.35 2.04 -14.17
CA LEU A 231 -4.98 2.51 -14.03
C LEU A 231 -4.82 3.95 -14.55
N VAL A 232 -5.45 4.29 -15.68
CA VAL A 232 -5.48 5.67 -16.19
C VAL A 232 -6.15 6.60 -15.17
N GLY A 233 -7.27 6.19 -14.59
CA GLY A 233 -7.92 6.90 -13.49
C GLY A 233 -6.97 7.14 -12.32
N GLY A 234 -6.25 6.11 -11.88
CA GLY A 234 -5.26 6.20 -10.81
C GLY A 234 -4.12 7.16 -11.11
N ILE A 235 -3.59 7.17 -12.34
CA ILE A 235 -2.52 8.08 -12.78
C ILE A 235 -2.97 9.55 -12.67
N LEU A 236 -4.22 9.84 -12.97
CA LEU A 236 -4.79 11.19 -12.92
C LEU A 236 -5.16 11.63 -11.49
N VAL A 237 -5.65 10.70 -10.67
CA VAL A 237 -6.10 10.97 -9.30
C VAL A 237 -4.94 11.05 -8.30
N LEU A 238 -3.87 10.28 -8.51
CA LEU A 238 -2.77 10.15 -7.56
C LEU A 238 -2.06 11.48 -7.24
N PRO A 239 -1.64 12.31 -8.23
CA PRO A 239 -0.94 13.58 -7.94
C PRO A 239 -1.79 14.53 -7.09
N PHE A 240 -3.10 14.58 -7.34
CA PHE A 240 -4.02 15.42 -6.57
C PHE A 240 -4.02 15.06 -5.09
N TRP A 241 -4.13 13.76 -4.76
CA TRP A 241 -4.07 13.32 -3.35
C TRP A 241 -2.72 13.63 -2.69
N GLN A 242 -1.61 13.50 -3.42
CA GLN A 242 -0.29 13.80 -2.86
C GLN A 242 -0.11 15.30 -2.58
N ILE A 243 -0.59 16.16 -3.46
CA ILE A 243 -0.58 17.62 -3.23
C ILE A 243 -1.45 17.97 -2.02
N ILE A 244 -2.66 17.41 -1.91
CA ILE A 244 -3.53 17.65 -0.75
C ILE A 244 -2.86 17.23 0.56
N LYS A 245 -2.22 16.06 0.59
CA LYS A 245 -1.48 15.63 1.78
C LYS A 245 -0.35 16.59 2.13
N ALA A 246 0.40 17.11 1.14
CA ALA A 246 1.46 18.09 1.36
C ALA A 246 0.94 19.41 1.96
N VAL A 247 -0.17 19.93 1.41
CA VAL A 247 -0.85 21.12 1.93
C VAL A 247 -1.34 20.90 3.37
N VAL A 248 -1.97 19.74 3.64
CA VAL A 248 -2.41 19.38 5.00
C VAL A 248 -1.22 19.33 5.95
N TYR A 249 -0.11 18.69 5.55
CA TYR A 249 1.08 18.61 6.40
C TYR A 249 1.70 19.99 6.68
N TYR A 250 1.77 20.87 5.68
CA TYR A 250 2.18 22.26 5.86
C TYR A 250 1.28 23.00 6.87
N ASP A 251 -0.04 22.92 6.69
CA ASP A 251 -1.03 23.56 7.58
C ASP A 251 -0.98 23.00 9.02
N LEU A 252 -0.73 21.70 9.20
CA LEU A 252 -0.52 21.12 10.54
C LEU A 252 0.74 21.68 11.22
N ARG A 253 1.86 21.77 10.50
CA ARG A 253 3.12 22.30 11.04
C ARG A 253 3.07 23.80 11.28
N SER A 254 2.43 24.57 10.41
CA SER A 254 2.20 26.00 10.64
C SER A 254 1.45 26.23 11.97
N ARG A 255 0.37 25.47 12.21
CA ARG A 255 -0.46 25.62 13.41
C ARG A 255 0.20 25.15 14.70
N GLN A 256 0.86 23.99 14.68
CA GLN A 256 1.40 23.37 15.90
C GLN A 256 2.84 23.79 16.20
N GLU A 257 3.62 24.13 15.18
CA GLU A 257 5.06 24.37 15.32
C GLU A 257 5.47 25.80 14.95
N GLY A 258 4.51 26.62 14.49
CA GLY A 258 4.79 27.97 14.03
C GLY A 258 5.74 28.00 12.84
N LEU A 259 5.64 27.02 11.92
CA LEU A 259 6.54 26.90 10.76
C LEU A 259 6.68 28.22 9.98
N ASP A 260 5.59 28.98 9.82
CA ASP A 260 5.61 30.24 9.08
C ASP A 260 6.48 31.32 9.75
N LEU A 261 6.56 31.31 11.09
CA LEU A 261 7.46 32.19 11.83
C LEU A 261 8.92 31.80 11.57
N GLN A 262 9.22 30.50 11.58
CA GLN A 262 10.57 29.98 11.30
C GLN A 262 11.03 30.29 9.87
N LEU A 263 10.13 30.26 8.90
CA LEU A 263 10.42 30.61 7.51
C LEU A 263 10.69 32.11 7.36
N ARG A 264 9.90 32.95 8.02
CA ARG A 264 10.12 34.41 8.03
C ARG A 264 11.48 34.77 8.63
N ASP A 265 11.85 34.17 9.75
CA ASP A 265 13.12 34.45 10.43
C ASP A 265 14.35 34.01 9.62
N ARG A 266 14.22 33.03 8.71
CA ARG A 266 15.29 32.60 7.79
C ARG A 266 15.45 33.47 6.55
N SER A 267 14.43 34.27 6.23
CA SER A 267 14.41 35.17 5.07
C SER A 267 14.97 36.58 5.38
N LEU A 268 15.21 36.86 6.66
CA LEU A 268 15.86 38.07 7.18
C LEU A 268 17.36 37.83 7.41
#